data_AF-A0A5N8WT62-F1
#
_entry.id   AF-A0A5N8WT62-F1
#
_cell.length_a   1.000
_cell.length_b   1.000
_cell.length_c   1.000
_cell.angle_alpha   90.00
_cell.angle_beta   90.00
_cell.angle_gamma   90.00
#
_symmetry.space_group_name_H-M   'P 1'
#
loop_
_entity.id
_entity.type
_entity.pdbx_description
1 polymer ?
#
loop_
_entity_poly.entity_id
_entity_poly.type
_entity_poly.pdbx_seq_one_letter_code
_entity_poly.pdbx_strand_id
1 'polypeptide(L)'
;MCGACGGTQALGDWARPLTAEVAARSAVATAVTRLAGRRAGRIAVRPGGWSVLGVTGALAVCDTLTELVARVRADTGRPAGSEAATGPDAASGRLTLPGPDHRRGVVVALIPDRTADTEGPAGTPLRTGPTEAPTAVTPTPGTADTWTVGTEAEARAALKALADGPHATRHYLAGLTGVTAPWGAPAVPLCSRSAPDSAADLVVWVEWARQEGRFDDAALTVRVPLTADAGLDVEVRAGWVVRAVPCRAIPRRAVTSRR
;
A
#
# COMPACT_ATOMS: atom_id res chain seq x y z
N MET A 1 -2.54 -22.72 23.83
CA MET A 1 -2.67 -22.72 22.36
C MET A 1 -2.18 -21.38 21.84
N CYS A 2 -0.94 -21.31 21.35
CA CYS A 2 -0.34 -20.11 20.78
C CYS A 2 -0.64 -20.04 19.28
N GLY A 3 -1.65 -19.25 18.90
CA GLY A 3 -2.08 -19.01 17.51
C GLY A 3 -1.12 -18.13 16.71
N ALA A 4 0.19 -18.38 16.77
CA ALA A 4 1.21 -17.58 16.08
C ALA A 4 1.78 -18.22 14.80
N CYS A 5 1.30 -19.41 14.42
CA CYS A 5 1.74 -20.12 13.21
C CYS A 5 0.99 -19.66 11.94
N GLY A 6 0.64 -18.38 11.85
CA GLY A 6 0.04 -17.79 10.64
C GLY A 6 1.14 -17.51 9.63
N GLY A 7 1.27 -18.42 8.66
CA GLY A 7 2.33 -18.50 7.65
C GLY A 7 2.92 -17.17 7.14
N THR A 8 4.24 -17.22 6.96
CA THR A 8 5.09 -16.28 6.20
C THR A 8 4.56 -15.91 4.81
N GLN A 9 3.56 -16.62 4.28
CA GLN A 9 2.90 -16.34 3.00
C GLN A 9 1.96 -15.11 3.06
N ALA A 10 1.52 -14.69 4.25
CA ALA A 10 0.62 -13.55 4.40
C ALA A 10 1.33 -12.24 4.80
N LEU A 11 2.65 -12.18 4.59
CA LEU A 11 3.50 -11.01 4.88
C LEU A 11 3.38 -9.87 3.85
N GLY A 12 2.58 -10.04 2.79
CA GLY A 12 2.46 -9.09 1.68
C GLY A 12 1.13 -8.34 1.55
N ASP A 13 0.10 -8.65 2.34
CA ASP A 13 -1.18 -7.91 2.27
C ASP A 13 -1.17 -6.72 3.23
N TRP A 14 -0.84 -5.55 2.70
CA TRP A 14 -0.81 -4.28 3.43
C TRP A 14 -2.14 -3.93 4.11
N ALA A 15 -3.27 -4.43 3.58
CA ALA A 15 -4.61 -4.13 4.08
C ALA A 15 -5.10 -5.16 5.12
N ARG A 16 -4.34 -6.22 5.39
CA ARG A 16 -4.77 -7.31 6.29
C ARG A 16 -5.21 -6.83 7.69
N PRO A 17 -4.52 -5.88 8.37
CA PRO A 17 -4.99 -5.38 9.65
C PRO A 17 -6.35 -4.67 9.57
N LEU A 18 -6.69 -4.11 8.41
CA LEU A 18 -7.94 -3.36 8.17
C LEU A 18 -9.13 -4.29 7.95
N THR A 19 -8.87 -5.54 7.55
CA THR A 19 -9.88 -6.54 7.17
C THR A 19 -9.93 -7.71 8.15
N ALA A 20 -9.43 -7.52 9.37
CA ALA A 20 -9.39 -8.54 10.42
C ALA A 20 -10.79 -8.99 10.86
N GLU A 21 -11.76 -8.08 10.89
CA GLU A 21 -13.15 -8.38 11.29
C GLU A 21 -14.05 -8.75 10.10
N VAL A 22 -15.08 -9.57 10.37
CA VAL A 22 -16.08 -9.97 9.35
C VAL A 22 -16.79 -8.74 8.78
N ALA A 23 -17.16 -7.76 9.62
CA ALA A 23 -17.82 -6.54 9.17
C ALA A 23 -16.95 -5.73 8.19
N ALA A 24 -15.65 -5.61 8.47
CA ALA A 24 -14.71 -4.94 7.58
C ALA A 24 -14.54 -5.70 6.25
N ARG A 25 -14.49 -7.03 6.28
CA ARG A 25 -14.48 -7.84 5.04
C ARG A 25 -15.77 -7.69 4.24
N SER A 26 -16.92 -7.58 4.88
CA SER A 26 -18.19 -7.28 4.22
C SER A 26 -18.17 -5.90 3.57
N ALA A 27 -17.62 -4.90 4.24
CA ALA A 27 -17.47 -3.56 3.67
C ALA A 27 -16.58 -3.55 2.42
N VAL A 28 -15.46 -4.28 2.46
CA VAL A 28 -14.60 -4.48 1.28
C VAL A 28 -15.34 -5.20 0.16
N ALA A 29 -16.10 -6.27 0.45
CA ALA A 29 -16.87 -6.97 -0.57
C ALA A 29 -17.89 -6.04 -1.25
N THR A 30 -18.62 -5.24 -0.47
CA THR A 30 -19.54 -4.21 -0.99
C THR A 30 -18.81 -3.20 -1.87
N ALA A 31 -17.66 -2.68 -1.41
CA ALA A 31 -16.86 -1.72 -2.15
C ALA A 31 -16.37 -2.29 -3.50
N VAL A 32 -15.87 -3.54 -3.50
CA VAL A 32 -15.44 -4.23 -4.72
C VAL A 32 -16.61 -4.47 -5.67
N THR A 33 -17.74 -4.98 -5.19
CA THR A 33 -18.95 -5.17 -6.02
C THR A 33 -19.42 -3.87 -6.63
N ARG A 34 -19.37 -2.77 -5.87
CA ARG A 34 -19.77 -1.45 -6.35
C ARG A 34 -18.82 -0.91 -7.42
N LEU A 35 -17.51 -1.04 -7.21
CA LEU A 35 -16.49 -0.61 -8.17
C LEU A 35 -16.52 -1.41 -9.47
N ALA A 36 -16.71 -2.73 -9.37
CA ALA A 36 -16.76 -3.65 -10.51
C ALA A 36 -18.14 -3.70 -11.20
N GLY A 37 -19.19 -3.21 -10.54
CA GLY A 37 -20.56 -3.18 -11.05
C GLY A 37 -21.15 -4.58 -11.28
N ARG A 38 -22.03 -4.71 -12.28
CA ARG A 38 -22.76 -5.96 -12.58
C ARG A 38 -21.87 -7.14 -12.95
N ARG A 39 -20.61 -6.91 -13.30
CA ARG A 39 -19.66 -7.95 -13.73
C ARG A 39 -18.82 -8.55 -12.60
N ALA A 40 -18.95 -8.03 -11.38
CA ALA A 40 -18.15 -8.45 -10.22
C ALA A 40 -18.32 -9.93 -9.83
N GLY A 41 -19.36 -10.61 -10.35
CA GLY A 41 -19.79 -11.90 -9.84
C GLY A 41 -20.42 -11.77 -8.46
N ARG A 42 -20.47 -12.87 -7.70
CA ARG A 42 -20.93 -12.88 -6.30
C ARG A 42 -19.73 -13.02 -5.37
N ILE A 43 -19.61 -12.11 -4.42
CA ILE A 43 -18.55 -12.14 -3.41
C ILE A 43 -19.19 -12.50 -2.07
N ALA A 44 -18.71 -13.56 -1.43
CA ALA A 44 -19.12 -13.96 -0.10
C ALA A 44 -17.94 -13.87 0.88
N VAL A 45 -18.21 -13.38 2.08
CA VAL A 45 -17.20 -13.25 3.15
C VAL A 45 -17.01 -14.59 3.86
N ARG A 46 -15.76 -14.92 4.18
CA ARG A 46 -15.36 -16.14 4.89
C ARG A 46 -14.50 -15.80 6.11
N PRO A 47 -14.30 -16.76 7.05
CA PRO A 47 -13.20 -16.67 7.99
C PRO A 47 -11.88 -16.57 7.21
N GLY A 48 -11.14 -15.48 7.42
CA GLY A 48 -9.82 -15.27 6.80
C GLY A 48 -9.81 -14.63 5.41
N GLY A 49 -10.95 -14.40 4.75
CA GLY A 49 -10.96 -13.82 3.40
C GLY A 49 -12.33 -13.81 2.73
N TRP A 50 -12.35 -14.07 1.43
CA TRP A 50 -13.52 -14.05 0.56
C TRP A 50 -13.57 -15.25 -0.37
N SER A 51 -14.76 -15.58 -0.84
CA SER A 51 -14.94 -16.44 -2.02
C SER A 51 -15.65 -15.65 -3.11
N VAL A 52 -15.15 -15.76 -4.34
CA VAL A 52 -15.68 -15.09 -5.52
C VAL A 52 -16.23 -16.14 -6.47
N LEU A 53 -17.53 -16.08 -6.74
CA LEU A 53 -18.16 -16.85 -7.81
C LEU A 53 -18.24 -15.95 -9.05
N GLY A 54 -17.36 -16.22 -10.03
CA GLY A 54 -17.29 -15.49 -11.28
C GLY A 54 -18.52 -15.70 -12.17
N VAL A 55 -18.64 -14.90 -13.23
CA VAL A 55 -19.78 -14.97 -14.17
C VAL A 55 -19.88 -16.30 -14.92
N THR A 56 -18.77 -17.04 -15.04
CA THR A 56 -18.70 -18.38 -15.64
C THR A 56 -19.09 -19.49 -14.67
N GLY A 57 -19.39 -19.17 -13.41
CA GLY A 57 -19.63 -20.15 -12.35
C GLY A 57 -18.36 -20.70 -11.69
N ALA A 58 -17.16 -20.26 -12.11
CA ALA A 58 -15.91 -20.62 -11.45
C ALA A 58 -15.84 -20.01 -10.04
N LEU A 59 -15.49 -20.83 -9.05
CA LEU A 59 -15.32 -20.41 -7.67
C LEU A 59 -13.82 -20.22 -7.36
N ALA A 60 -13.46 -19.05 -6.86
CA ALA A 60 -12.13 -18.74 -6.35
C ALA A 60 -12.19 -18.38 -4.86
N VAL A 61 -11.14 -18.72 -4.11
CA VAL A 61 -10.94 -18.28 -2.73
C VAL A 61 -9.82 -17.26 -2.74
N CYS A 62 -10.03 -16.14 -2.04
CA CYS A 62 -9.08 -15.04 -1.93
C CYS A 62 -8.85 -14.77 -0.46
N ASP A 63 -7.62 -14.94 0.00
CA ASP A 63 -7.25 -14.75 1.40
C ASP A 63 -6.82 -13.31 1.69
N THR A 64 -6.52 -12.53 0.63
CA THR A 64 -6.02 -11.16 0.73
C THR A 64 -6.85 -10.18 -0.11
N LEU A 65 -6.78 -8.89 0.23
CA LEU A 65 -7.40 -7.84 -0.58
C LEU A 65 -6.82 -7.83 -2.00
N THR A 66 -5.50 -8.00 -2.12
CA THR A 66 -4.80 -8.05 -3.40
C THR A 66 -5.32 -9.17 -4.29
N GLU A 67 -5.47 -10.39 -3.76
CA GLU A 67 -6.05 -11.52 -4.50
C GLU A 67 -7.50 -11.27 -4.91
N LEU A 68 -8.32 -10.72 -4.00
CA LEU A 68 -9.72 -10.40 -4.29
C LEU A 68 -9.82 -9.42 -5.46
N VAL A 69 -9.08 -8.31 -5.40
CA VAL A 69 -9.09 -7.28 -6.45
C VAL A 69 -8.54 -7.84 -7.76
N ALA A 70 -7.45 -8.62 -7.72
CA ALA A 70 -6.88 -9.24 -8.92
C ALA A 70 -7.87 -10.19 -9.59
N ARG A 71 -8.55 -11.02 -8.78
CA ARG A 71 -9.56 -11.97 -9.27
C ARG A 71 -10.73 -11.25 -9.93
N VAL A 72 -11.29 -10.23 -9.28
CA VAL A 72 -12.45 -9.49 -9.81
C VAL A 72 -12.05 -8.70 -11.06
N ARG A 73 -10.86 -8.10 -11.09
CA ARG A 73 -10.31 -7.42 -12.27
C ARG A 73 -10.21 -8.31 -13.50
N ALA A 74 -9.72 -9.53 -13.31
CA ALA A 74 -9.61 -10.51 -14.40
C ALA A 74 -10.98 -10.84 -15.02
N ASP A 75 -12.05 -10.84 -14.21
CA ASP A 75 -13.41 -11.13 -14.66
C ASP A 75 -14.13 -9.90 -15.25
N THR A 76 -13.83 -8.69 -14.78
CA THR A 76 -14.56 -7.47 -15.20
C THR A 76 -13.89 -6.66 -16.31
N GLY A 77 -12.58 -6.83 -16.47
CA GLY A 77 -11.74 -5.89 -17.23
C GLY A 77 -11.62 -4.53 -16.54
N ARG A 78 -11.42 -3.47 -17.33
CA ARG A 78 -11.26 -2.10 -16.83
C ARG A 78 -12.57 -1.60 -16.17
N PRO A 79 -12.52 -0.98 -14.98
CA PRO A 79 -13.71 -0.49 -14.30
C PRO A 79 -14.40 0.61 -15.11
N ALA A 80 -15.73 0.68 -15.00
CA ALA A 80 -16.58 1.56 -15.80
C ALA A 80 -16.48 3.06 -15.45
N GLY A 81 -15.72 3.43 -14.41
CA GLY A 81 -15.58 4.81 -13.96
C GLY A 81 -14.19 5.08 -13.38
N SER A 82 -13.56 6.15 -13.85
CA SER A 82 -12.36 6.75 -13.27
C SER A 82 -12.77 7.57 -12.05
N GLU A 83 -12.01 7.44 -10.97
CA GLU A 83 -12.26 7.99 -9.64
C GLU A 83 -13.49 7.37 -8.96
N ALA A 84 -13.29 6.94 -7.72
CA ALA A 84 -14.32 6.32 -6.90
C ALA A 84 -15.61 7.13 -7.03
N ALA A 85 -16.65 6.54 -7.62
CA ALA A 85 -18.01 7.06 -7.63
C ALA A 85 -18.50 7.12 -6.17
N THR A 86 -18.00 8.11 -5.45
CA THR A 86 -18.29 8.46 -4.06
C THR A 86 -19.49 9.39 -4.12
N GLY A 87 -20.57 8.89 -4.73
CA GLY A 87 -21.88 9.45 -4.44
C GLY A 87 -22.10 9.36 -2.92
N PRO A 88 -22.63 10.43 -2.29
CA PRO A 88 -22.77 10.51 -0.83
C PRO A 88 -23.66 9.43 -0.23
N ASP A 89 -24.49 8.75 -1.03
CA ASP A 89 -25.63 7.97 -0.53
C ASP A 89 -25.37 6.45 -0.34
N ALA A 90 -24.18 5.93 -0.63
CA ALA A 90 -23.91 4.49 -0.45
C ALA A 90 -22.48 4.22 0.00
N ALA A 91 -22.19 4.54 1.25
CA ALA A 91 -20.92 4.21 1.89
C ALA A 91 -20.81 2.69 2.13
N SER A 92 -19.71 2.06 1.71
CA SER A 92 -19.59 0.59 1.74
C SER A 92 -19.42 0.01 3.15
N GLY A 93 -19.10 0.84 4.14
CA GLY A 93 -18.96 0.47 5.54
C GLY A 93 -17.56 0.77 6.09
N ARG A 94 -17.42 0.57 7.41
CA ARG A 94 -16.19 0.84 8.15
C ARG A 94 -15.19 -0.30 8.03
N LEU A 95 -13.91 0.05 8.08
CA LEU A 95 -12.80 -0.89 8.22
C LEU A 95 -12.40 -1.02 9.70
N THR A 96 -11.66 -2.07 10.02
CA THR A 96 -11.08 -2.25 11.36
C THR A 96 -9.96 -1.22 11.57
N LEU A 97 -9.96 -0.57 12.74
CA LEU A 97 -8.83 0.26 13.17
C LEU A 97 -7.67 -0.66 13.60
N PRO A 98 -6.49 -0.60 12.96
CA PRO A 98 -5.35 -1.37 13.41
C PRO A 98 -4.92 -0.93 14.82
N GLY A 99 -4.30 -1.84 15.56
CA GLY A 99 -3.52 -1.46 16.74
C GLY A 99 -2.33 -0.55 16.38
N PRO A 100 -1.58 -0.06 17.38
CA PRO A 100 -0.37 0.73 17.15
C PRO A 100 0.59 0.03 16.19
N ASP A 101 1.16 0.79 15.25
CA ASP A 101 2.19 0.27 14.36
C ASP A 101 3.55 0.30 15.07
N HIS A 102 4.16 -0.88 15.21
CA HIS A 102 5.45 -1.07 15.86
C HIS A 102 6.63 -1.07 14.88
N ARG A 103 6.37 -0.93 13.57
CA ARG A 103 7.41 -0.85 12.54
C ARG A 103 8.21 0.43 12.70
N ARG A 104 9.46 0.39 12.23
CA ARG A 104 10.39 1.52 12.22
C ARG A 104 10.31 2.27 10.90
N GLY A 105 10.33 3.60 10.97
CA GLY A 105 10.45 4.42 9.79
C GLY A 105 11.85 4.32 9.18
N VAL A 106 11.92 4.13 7.86
CA VAL A 106 13.17 4.09 7.10
C VAL A 106 13.22 5.25 6.10
N VAL A 107 14.36 5.92 6.01
CA VAL A 107 14.66 6.85 4.92
C VAL A 107 15.50 6.14 3.88
N VAL A 108 15.02 6.09 2.64
CA VAL A 108 15.82 5.60 1.50
C VAL A 108 16.50 6.80 0.86
N ALA A 109 17.84 6.82 0.89
CA ALA A 109 18.65 7.90 0.35
C ALA A 109 19.47 7.40 -0.84
N LEU A 110 19.20 7.95 -2.02
CA LEU A 110 20.04 7.74 -3.19
C LEU A 110 21.26 8.65 -3.08
N ILE A 111 22.44 8.04 -2.94
CA ILE A 111 23.73 8.71 -2.92
C ILE A 111 24.48 8.16 -4.13
N PRO A 112 24.55 8.92 -5.24
CA PRO A 112 25.27 8.48 -6.43
C PRO A 112 26.70 8.17 -6.01
N ASP A 113 27.16 6.97 -6.33
CA ASP A 113 28.50 6.57 -5.96
C ASP A 113 29.49 7.51 -6.63
N ARG A 114 30.29 8.25 -5.85
CA ARG A 114 31.29 9.19 -6.37
C ARG A 114 32.52 8.47 -6.96
N THR A 115 32.51 7.15 -6.95
CA THR A 115 33.67 6.31 -7.29
C THR A 115 34.00 6.26 -8.78
N ALA A 116 33.19 6.85 -9.67
CA ALA A 116 33.54 6.96 -11.09
C ALA A 116 34.63 8.00 -11.39
N ASP A 117 34.94 8.93 -10.48
CA ASP A 117 35.94 9.98 -10.72
C ASP A 117 37.34 9.65 -10.15
N THR A 118 37.57 8.42 -9.67
CA THR A 118 38.93 7.98 -9.34
C THR A 118 39.48 7.11 -10.48
N GLU A 119 39.90 7.76 -11.56
CA GLU A 119 40.79 7.17 -12.58
C GLU A 119 42.13 6.77 -11.93
N GLY A 120 42.14 5.61 -11.27
CA GLY A 120 43.35 4.85 -11.02
C GLY A 120 43.62 3.92 -12.22
N PRO A 121 44.86 3.84 -12.74
CA PRO A 121 45.13 3.10 -13.97
C PRO A 121 44.90 1.60 -13.81
N ALA A 122 44.06 1.07 -14.69
CA ALA A 122 43.87 -0.30 -15.17
C ALA A 122 44.49 -1.45 -14.35
N GLY A 123 43.64 -2.24 -13.69
CA GLY A 123 44.04 -3.58 -13.25
C GLY A 123 42.96 -4.35 -12.51
N THR A 124 42.26 -5.22 -13.24
CA THR A 124 41.49 -6.42 -12.81
C THR A 124 39.96 -6.31 -12.99
N PRO A 125 39.32 -7.15 -13.83
CA PRO A 125 37.86 -7.15 -14.01
C PRO A 125 37.14 -7.73 -12.77
N LEU A 126 36.14 -6.98 -12.28
CA LEU A 126 35.33 -7.35 -11.12
C LEU A 126 34.22 -8.33 -11.49
N ARG A 127 34.04 -9.30 -10.61
CA ARG A 127 33.12 -10.45 -10.70
C ARG A 127 31.69 -10.01 -10.36
N THR A 128 30.74 -10.19 -11.28
CA THR A 128 29.29 -9.99 -11.05
C THR A 128 28.73 -11.14 -10.21
N GLY A 129 28.75 -11.00 -8.89
CA GLY A 129 28.03 -11.87 -7.96
C GLY A 129 26.57 -11.42 -7.75
N PRO A 130 25.72 -12.28 -7.15
CA PRO A 130 24.34 -11.95 -6.84
C PRO A 130 24.26 -10.73 -5.90
N THR A 131 23.40 -9.77 -6.25
CA THR A 131 23.17 -8.51 -5.52
C THR A 131 22.79 -8.80 -4.07
N GLU A 132 23.74 -8.62 -3.15
CA GLU A 132 23.47 -8.59 -1.71
C GLU A 132 22.48 -7.47 -1.40
N ALA A 133 21.60 -7.73 -0.43
CA ALA A 133 20.65 -6.74 0.05
C ALA A 133 21.40 -5.48 0.54
N PRO A 134 20.86 -4.27 0.32
CA PRO A 134 21.53 -3.02 0.67
C PRO A 134 21.98 -3.01 2.14
N THR A 135 23.25 -2.66 2.36
CA THR A 135 23.85 -2.60 3.70
C THR A 135 23.17 -1.50 4.50
N ALA A 136 22.42 -1.89 5.54
CA ALA A 136 21.81 -0.95 6.46
C ALA A 136 22.90 -0.24 7.29
N VAL A 137 22.99 1.08 7.18
CA VAL A 137 23.81 1.89 8.10
C VAL A 137 23.08 1.92 9.44
N THR A 138 23.78 1.58 10.53
CA THR A 138 23.16 1.54 11.86
C THR A 138 22.84 2.97 12.33
N PRO A 139 21.58 3.31 12.64
CA PRO A 139 21.19 4.66 12.98
C PRO A 139 21.44 4.99 14.46
N THR A 140 21.60 6.29 14.72
CA THR A 140 21.56 6.88 16.06
C THR A 140 20.15 6.71 16.66
N PRO A 141 20.00 6.31 17.93
CA PRO A 141 18.68 6.16 18.55
C PRO A 141 17.88 7.47 18.50
N GLY A 142 16.69 7.43 17.91
CA GLY A 142 15.80 8.59 17.70
C GLY A 142 15.78 9.14 16.27
N THR A 143 16.69 8.70 15.39
CA THR A 143 16.65 8.97 13.95
C THR A 143 16.10 7.76 13.19
N ALA A 144 15.30 8.01 12.14
CA ALA A 144 14.86 6.95 11.23
C ALA A 144 16.07 6.17 10.68
N ASP A 145 15.93 4.86 10.57
CA ASP A 145 16.95 4.00 9.95
C ASP A 145 17.18 4.49 8.51
N THR A 146 18.42 4.60 8.06
CA THR A 146 18.73 5.10 6.70
C THR A 146 19.26 3.97 5.83
N TRP A 147 18.63 3.75 4.68
CA TRP A 147 19.09 2.82 3.65
C TRP A 147 19.70 3.62 2.50
N THR A 148 20.99 3.45 2.29
CA THR A 148 21.72 4.11 1.19
C THR A 148 21.73 3.21 -0.03
N VAL A 149 21.42 3.78 -1.19
CA VAL A 149 21.44 3.09 -2.49
C VAL A 149 22.21 3.92 -3.51
N GLY A 150 22.89 3.27 -4.44
CA GLY A 150 23.73 3.92 -5.46
C GLY A 150 22.97 4.33 -6.71
N THR A 151 21.83 3.67 -6.99
CA THR A 151 21.05 3.89 -8.22
C THR A 151 19.54 3.96 -7.98
N GLU A 152 18.79 4.51 -8.94
CA GLU A 152 17.31 4.52 -8.88
C GLU A 152 16.71 3.11 -8.97
N ALA A 153 17.39 2.18 -9.66
CA ALA A 153 16.96 0.79 -9.74
C ALA A 153 17.06 0.10 -8.37
N GLU A 154 18.15 0.35 -7.64
CA GLU A 154 18.32 -0.11 -6.26
C GLU A 154 17.33 0.56 -5.31
N ALA A 155 17.05 1.86 -5.49
CA ALA A 155 16.00 2.54 -4.74
C ALA A 155 14.62 1.87 -4.97
N ARG A 156 14.27 1.54 -6.22
CA ARG A 156 13.04 0.81 -6.53
C ARG A 156 13.01 -0.59 -5.91
N ALA A 157 14.14 -1.30 -5.90
CA ALA A 157 14.26 -2.59 -5.23
C ALA A 157 14.07 -2.47 -3.71
N ALA A 158 14.61 -1.41 -3.08
CA ALA A 158 14.41 -1.11 -1.67
C ALA A 158 12.93 -0.82 -1.36
N LEU A 159 12.22 -0.06 -2.20
CA LEU A 159 10.77 0.16 -2.06
C LEU A 159 9.97 -1.14 -2.15
N LYS A 160 10.31 -2.01 -3.10
CA LYS A 160 9.71 -3.36 -3.19
C LYS A 160 9.97 -4.16 -1.91
N ALA A 161 11.19 -4.12 -1.37
CA ALA A 161 11.52 -4.81 -0.13
C ALA A 161 10.73 -4.25 1.07
N LEU A 162 10.43 -2.95 1.12
CA LEU A 162 9.57 -2.38 2.15
C LEU A 162 8.10 -2.82 2.03
N ALA A 163 7.64 -3.14 0.82
CA ALA A 163 6.26 -3.59 0.58
C ALA A 163 6.08 -5.11 0.74
N ASP A 164 7.15 -5.90 0.54
CA ASP A 164 7.09 -7.36 0.54
C ASP A 164 7.99 -8.02 1.59
N GLY A 165 7.60 -9.21 2.03
CA GLY A 165 8.48 -10.12 2.77
C GLY A 165 8.78 -9.67 4.20
N PRO A 166 9.95 -10.03 4.77
CA PRO A 166 10.21 -9.83 6.20
C PRO A 166 10.37 -8.36 6.58
N HIS A 167 10.81 -7.50 5.65
CA HIS A 167 11.02 -6.08 5.93
C HIS A 167 9.69 -5.32 6.09
N ALA A 168 8.64 -5.69 5.35
CA ALA A 168 7.32 -5.07 5.45
C ALA A 168 6.69 -5.17 6.85
N THR A 169 7.11 -6.15 7.65
CA THR A 169 6.67 -6.32 9.05
C THR A 169 7.48 -5.56 10.07
N ARG A 170 8.63 -5.01 9.67
CA ARG A 170 9.58 -4.33 10.58
C ARG A 170 9.77 -2.87 10.22
N HIS A 171 9.54 -2.51 8.97
CA HIS A 171 9.87 -1.19 8.44
C HIS A 171 8.73 -0.64 7.58
N TYR A 172 8.68 0.68 7.48
CA TYR A 172 7.87 1.42 6.50
C TYR A 172 8.69 2.59 5.97
N LEU A 173 8.31 3.14 4.82
CA LEU A 173 8.96 4.31 4.25
C LEU A 173 8.59 5.59 5.02
N ALA A 174 9.57 6.18 5.70
CA ALA A 174 9.47 7.49 6.35
C ALA A 174 9.93 8.63 5.45
N GLY A 175 10.82 8.37 4.48
CA GLY A 175 11.29 9.36 3.53
C GLY A 175 12.04 8.76 2.35
N LEU A 176 12.08 9.50 1.25
CA LEU A 176 12.81 9.14 0.03
C LEU A 176 13.51 10.39 -0.49
N THR A 177 14.82 10.33 -0.71
CA THR A 177 15.63 11.48 -1.13
C THR A 177 16.61 11.10 -2.24
N GLY A 178 16.91 12.05 -3.12
CA GLY A 178 17.90 11.87 -4.21
C GLY A 178 17.40 11.14 -5.45
N VAL A 179 16.16 10.64 -5.45
CA VAL A 179 15.52 10.03 -6.63
C VAL A 179 14.92 11.13 -7.52
N THR A 180 15.24 11.11 -8.81
CA THR A 180 14.77 12.09 -9.80
C THR A 180 13.55 11.61 -10.59
N ALA A 181 13.33 10.30 -10.66
CA ALA A 181 12.15 9.73 -11.30
C ALA A 181 10.83 10.22 -10.66
N PRO A 182 9.73 10.31 -11.41
CA PRO A 182 8.44 10.83 -10.91
C PRO A 182 7.87 10.12 -9.67
N TRP A 183 8.09 8.81 -9.52
CA TRP A 183 7.71 8.05 -8.32
C TRP A 183 8.56 8.39 -7.09
N GLY A 184 9.67 9.10 -7.26
CA GLY A 184 10.52 9.66 -6.21
C GLY A 184 10.11 11.04 -5.72
N ALA A 185 9.26 11.75 -6.46
CA ALA A 185 8.79 13.08 -6.12
C ALA A 185 7.95 13.10 -4.82
N PRO A 186 7.70 14.27 -4.20
CA PRO A 186 6.75 14.37 -3.09
C PRO A 186 5.40 13.73 -3.45
N ALA A 187 4.88 12.89 -2.56
CA ALA A 187 3.65 12.15 -2.83
C ALA A 187 2.47 13.12 -2.96
N VAL A 188 1.70 12.98 -4.04
CA VAL A 188 0.52 13.82 -4.27
C VAL A 188 -0.59 13.36 -3.32
N PRO A 189 -1.13 14.25 -2.46
CA PRO A 189 -2.20 13.87 -1.56
C PRO A 189 -3.52 13.74 -2.31
N LEU A 190 -4.16 12.58 -2.19
CA LEU A 190 -5.55 12.43 -2.58
C LEU A 190 -6.43 13.00 -1.48
N CYS A 191 -6.95 14.21 -1.73
CA CYS A 191 -7.89 14.89 -0.85
C CYS A 191 -9.25 14.17 -0.87
N SER A 192 -9.39 13.11 -0.08
CA SER A 192 -10.68 12.49 0.13
C SER A 192 -11.46 13.21 1.24
N ARG A 193 -12.66 13.71 0.91
CA ARG A 193 -13.65 14.16 1.91
C ARG A 193 -14.45 13.02 2.51
N SER A 194 -14.04 11.77 2.30
CA SER A 194 -14.73 10.58 2.76
C SER A 194 -15.06 10.62 4.25
N ALA A 195 -16.22 10.09 4.60
CA ALA A 195 -16.54 9.70 5.96
C ALA A 195 -15.88 8.34 6.28
N PRO A 196 -15.76 7.95 7.56
CA PRO A 196 -15.27 6.63 7.94
C PRO A 196 -16.01 5.47 7.25
N ASP A 197 -17.30 5.66 6.93
CA ASP A 197 -18.11 4.66 6.26
C ASP A 197 -17.71 4.44 4.79
N SER A 198 -16.85 5.30 4.21
CA SER A 198 -16.29 5.14 2.86
C SER A 198 -14.84 4.64 2.87
N ALA A 199 -14.32 4.24 4.03
CA ALA A 199 -12.92 3.79 4.17
C ALA A 199 -12.61 2.61 3.25
N ALA A 200 -13.51 1.62 3.19
CA ALA A 200 -13.37 0.44 2.35
C ALA A 200 -13.27 0.79 0.87
N ASP A 201 -14.04 1.78 0.41
CA ASP A 201 -14.05 2.22 -0.97
C ASP A 201 -12.72 2.79 -1.41
N LEU A 202 -12.11 3.60 -0.53
CA LEU A 202 -10.82 4.22 -0.79
C LEU A 202 -9.70 3.18 -0.82
N VAL A 203 -9.69 2.25 0.14
CA VAL A 203 -8.72 1.13 0.18
C VAL A 203 -8.82 0.24 -1.05
N VAL A 204 -10.05 -0.13 -1.46
CA VAL A 204 -10.28 -0.92 -2.67
C VAL A 204 -9.86 -0.17 -3.92
N TRP A 205 -10.18 1.13 -4.02
CA TRP A 205 -9.76 1.95 -5.16
C TRP A 205 -8.23 2.05 -5.26
N VAL A 206 -7.52 2.27 -4.14
CA VAL A 206 -6.05 2.33 -4.12
C VAL A 206 -5.47 1.02 -4.63
N GLU A 207 -5.92 -0.11 -4.09
CA GLU A 207 -5.42 -1.43 -4.51
C GLU A 207 -5.71 -1.69 -5.99
N TRP A 208 -6.92 -1.36 -6.45
CA TRP A 208 -7.30 -1.54 -7.85
C TRP A 208 -6.44 -0.68 -8.79
N ALA A 209 -6.29 0.60 -8.50
CA ALA A 209 -5.48 1.53 -9.28
C ALA A 209 -3.99 1.13 -9.29
N ARG A 210 -3.49 0.62 -8.16
CA ARG A 210 -2.13 0.07 -8.05
C ARG A 210 -1.93 -1.12 -8.98
N GLN A 211 -2.84 -2.09 -8.99
CA GLN A 211 -2.72 -3.25 -9.88
C GLN A 211 -2.98 -2.91 -11.37
N GLU A 212 -3.53 -1.73 -11.67
CA GLU A 212 -3.60 -1.17 -13.03
C GLU A 212 -2.30 -0.48 -13.47
N GLY A 213 -1.28 -0.40 -12.61
CA GLY A 213 -0.02 0.27 -12.90
C GLY A 213 -0.12 1.80 -12.87
N ARG A 214 -1.23 2.37 -12.35
CA ARG A 214 -1.42 3.85 -12.32
C ARG A 214 -0.37 4.58 -11.48
N PHE A 215 0.35 3.86 -10.63
CA PHE A 215 1.34 4.40 -9.70
C PHE A 215 2.76 3.88 -9.95
N ASP A 216 3.01 3.25 -11.11
CA ASP A 216 4.34 2.73 -11.46
C ASP A 216 5.36 3.84 -11.66
N ASP A 217 4.89 5.00 -12.12
CA ASP A 217 5.66 6.23 -12.34
C ASP A 217 5.04 7.44 -11.61
N ALA A 218 4.40 7.21 -10.47
CA ALA A 218 3.85 8.29 -9.65
C ALA A 218 3.97 7.97 -8.16
N ALA A 219 3.94 9.02 -7.34
CA ALA A 219 3.86 8.93 -5.89
C ALA A 219 2.50 9.43 -5.42
N LEU A 220 1.80 8.60 -4.65
CA LEU A 220 0.47 8.90 -4.11
C LEU A 220 0.50 8.78 -2.59
N THR A 221 -0.13 9.72 -1.89
CA THR A 221 -0.49 9.54 -0.49
C THR A 221 -2.00 9.69 -0.30
N VAL A 222 -2.58 8.80 0.49
CA VAL A 222 -4.00 8.75 0.76
C VAL A 222 -4.21 8.63 2.26
N ARG A 223 -5.03 9.52 2.82
CA ARG A 223 -5.51 9.37 4.20
C ARG A 223 -6.91 8.77 4.21
N VAL A 224 -7.04 7.58 4.78
CA VAL A 224 -8.30 6.87 4.93
C VAL A 224 -8.85 7.14 6.33
N PRO A 225 -9.99 7.83 6.50
CA PRO A 225 -10.61 8.00 7.81
C PRO A 225 -11.15 6.65 8.27
N LEU A 226 -10.76 6.18 9.46
CA LEU A 226 -11.23 4.90 10.02
C LEU A 226 -12.24 5.12 11.16
N THR A 227 -12.06 6.19 11.92
CA THR A 227 -12.99 6.68 12.95
C THR A 227 -13.08 8.21 12.87
N ALA A 228 -13.77 8.85 13.81
CA ALA A 228 -13.78 10.32 13.92
C ALA A 228 -12.39 10.90 14.22
N ASP A 229 -11.58 10.17 14.99
CA ASP A 229 -10.32 10.66 15.57
C ASP A 229 -9.08 9.92 15.05
N ALA A 230 -9.27 8.88 14.24
CA ALA A 230 -8.19 8.07 13.69
C ALA A 230 -8.39 7.80 12.19
N GLY A 231 -7.27 7.65 11.50
CA GLY A 231 -7.22 7.24 10.12
C GLY A 231 -6.01 6.36 9.82
N LEU A 232 -5.86 6.03 8.55
CA LEU A 232 -4.72 5.32 7.99
C LEU A 232 -4.04 6.25 6.99
N ASP A 233 -2.73 6.41 7.11
CA ASP A 233 -1.91 7.06 6.10
C ASP A 233 -1.28 6.00 5.20
N VAL A 234 -1.68 6.01 3.92
CA VAL A 234 -1.21 5.07 2.90
C VAL A 234 -0.34 5.85 1.91
N GLU A 235 0.86 5.34 1.63
CA GLU A 235 1.73 5.87 0.59
C GLU A 235 2.04 4.78 -0.43
N VAL A 236 1.86 5.10 -1.71
CA VAL A 236 2.16 4.24 -2.85
C VAL A 236 3.26 4.89 -3.67
N ARG A 237 4.31 4.13 -3.99
CA ARG A 237 5.41 4.55 -4.86
C ARG A 237 5.85 3.42 -5.76
N ALA A 238 6.08 3.71 -7.03
CA ALA A 238 6.56 2.74 -8.01
C ALA A 238 5.72 1.43 -8.04
N GLY A 239 4.40 1.55 -7.86
CA GLY A 239 3.46 0.43 -7.83
C GLY A 239 3.36 -0.32 -6.48
N TRP A 240 4.11 0.09 -5.45
CA TRP A 240 4.19 -0.58 -4.14
C TRP A 240 3.58 0.24 -3.02
N VAL A 241 2.86 -0.41 -2.10
CA VAL A 241 2.40 0.22 -0.85
C VAL A 241 3.56 0.21 0.14
N VAL A 242 4.22 1.36 0.30
CA VAL A 242 5.47 1.50 1.07
C VAL A 242 5.23 2.06 2.47
N ARG A 243 4.03 2.61 2.72
CA ARG A 243 3.56 3.02 4.04
C ARG A 243 2.06 2.72 4.15
N ALA A 244 1.64 2.14 5.26
CA ALA A 244 0.23 1.96 5.63
C ALA A 244 0.15 1.97 7.15
N VAL A 245 0.13 3.17 7.75
CA VAL A 245 0.32 3.37 9.20
C VAL A 245 -0.89 4.08 9.80
N PRO A 246 -1.36 3.69 11.01
CA PRO A 246 -2.36 4.45 11.72
C PRO A 246 -1.88 5.88 11.98
N CYS A 247 -2.76 6.85 11.82
CA CYS A 247 -2.50 8.25 12.12
C CYS A 247 -3.67 8.85 12.89
N ARG A 248 -3.40 9.91 13.67
CA ARG A 248 -4.48 10.71 14.26
C ARG A 248 -5.21 11.46 13.15
N ALA A 249 -6.52 11.58 13.27
CA ALA A 249 -7.27 12.45 12.40
C ALA A 249 -6.74 13.88 12.53
N ILE A 250 -6.49 14.54 11.40
CA ILE A 250 -6.28 16.00 11.43
C ILE A 250 -7.63 16.58 11.85
N PRO A 251 -7.68 17.43 12.89
CA PRO A 251 -8.91 18.11 13.26
C PRO A 251 -9.48 18.76 12.02
N ARG A 252 -10.71 18.40 11.64
CA ARG A 252 -11.42 19.14 10.59
C ARG A 252 -11.49 20.57 11.11
N ARG A 253 -10.69 21.48 10.53
CA ARG A 253 -10.86 22.91 10.80
C ARG A 253 -12.33 23.18 10.54
N ALA A 254 -13.05 23.59 11.58
CA ALA A 254 -14.43 24.00 11.45
C ALA A 254 -14.43 25.06 10.36
N VAL A 255 -14.92 24.70 9.17
CA VAL A 255 -15.18 25.67 8.12
C VAL A 255 -16.34 26.47 8.69
N THR A 256 -16.04 27.53 9.43
CA THR A 256 -17.03 28.50 9.84
C THR A 256 -17.57 29.08 8.55
N SER A 257 -18.71 28.55 8.10
CA SER A 257 -19.49 29.17 7.04
C SER A 257 -19.90 30.53 7.58
N ARG A 258 -19.17 31.59 7.22
CA ARG A 258 -19.69 32.94 7.38
C ARG A 258 -20.90 33.02 6.45
N ARG A 259 -22.09 33.05 7.06
CA ARG A 259 -23.32 33.48 6.39
C ARG A 259 -23.30 34.98 6.23
#